data_AF-A0A2N2MTU8-F1
#
_entry.id   AF-A0A2N2MTU8-F1
#
_cell.length_a   1.000
_cell.length_b   1.000
_cell.length_c   1.000
_cell.angle_alpha   90.00
_cell.angle_beta   90.00
_cell.angle_gamma   90.00
#
_symmetry.space_group_name_H-M   'P 1'
#
loop_
_entity.id
_entity.type
_entity.pdbx_description
1 polymer ?
#
loop_
_entity_poly.entity_id
_entity_poly.type
_entity_poly.pdbx_seq_one_letter_code
_entity_poly.pdbx_strand_id
1 'polypeptide(L)'
;MNKKGIFKKVLVLTLVGGMAFWLANFAISRTSFAADYRAAMNISYYPMLLESLVGGLVIGLWVSYLLVRFYNRIPFNNPILKSVLLSSLILVFVTITLSGPSSFLTTGNILRYFILGTSFNVIRITALGIAIGFVCKKQYSAIKPSVVITTPAGLE
;
A
#
# COMPACT_ATOMS: atom_id res chain seq x y z
N MET A 1 -4.12 -1.08 -25.25
CA MET A 1 -3.27 -1.84 -24.30
C MET A 1 -3.90 -3.22 -24.10
N ASN A 2 -3.18 -4.31 -24.37
CA ASN A 2 -3.72 -5.68 -24.29
C ASN A 2 -4.12 -6.06 -22.85
N LYS A 3 -5.29 -6.68 -22.65
CA LYS A 3 -5.82 -7.09 -21.33
C LYS A 3 -4.81 -7.93 -20.53
N LYS A 4 -4.08 -8.82 -21.19
CA LYS A 4 -3.02 -9.65 -20.56
C LYS A 4 -1.88 -8.79 -19.98
N GLY A 5 -1.50 -7.71 -20.67
CA GLY A 5 -0.45 -6.80 -20.22
C GLY A 5 -0.83 -5.95 -19.01
N ILE A 6 -2.11 -5.56 -18.91
CA ILE A 6 -2.64 -4.85 -17.73
C ILE A 6 -2.63 -5.77 -16.51
N PHE A 7 -3.11 -7.00 -16.66
CA PHE A 7 -3.18 -7.96 -15.57
C PHE A 7 -1.80 -8.29 -14.99
N LYS A 8 -0.80 -8.52 -15.87
CA LYS A 8 0.59 -8.74 -15.45
C LYS A 8 1.15 -7.57 -14.65
N LYS A 9 0.87 -6.32 -15.05
CA LYS A 9 1.31 -5.13 -14.32
C LYS A 9 0.68 -5.05 -12.94
N VAL A 10 -0.64 -5.24 -12.85
CA VAL A 10 -1.36 -5.24 -11.58
C VAL A 10 -0.79 -6.29 -10.64
N LEU A 11 -0.59 -7.53 -11.10
CA LEU A 11 0.00 -8.59 -10.28
C LEU A 11 1.40 -8.24 -9.75
N VAL A 12 2.29 -7.70 -10.59
CA VAL A 12 3.63 -7.30 -10.14
C VAL A 12 3.55 -6.19 -9.08
N LEU A 13 2.68 -5.20 -9.29
CA LEU A 13 2.48 -4.12 -8.32
C LEU A 13 1.90 -4.64 -7.00
N THR A 14 0.93 -5.55 -7.06
CA THR A 14 0.33 -6.20 -5.90
C THR A 14 1.35 -6.98 -5.07
N LEU A 15 2.20 -7.79 -5.73
CA LEU A 15 3.22 -8.57 -5.04
C LEU A 15 4.25 -7.67 -4.35
N VAL A 16 4.72 -6.63 -5.04
CA VAL A 16 5.70 -5.68 -4.47
C VAL A 16 5.09 -4.88 -3.32
N GLY A 17 3.85 -4.37 -3.49
CA GLY A 17 3.14 -3.64 -2.46
C GLY A 17 2.84 -4.49 -1.22
N GLY A 18 2.32 -5.70 -1.43
CA GLY A 18 2.03 -6.65 -0.34
C GLY A 18 3.29 -7.08 0.40
N MET A 19 4.39 -7.31 -0.30
CA MET A 19 5.68 -7.63 0.33
C MET A 19 6.23 -6.46 1.14
N ALA A 20 6.15 -5.22 0.63
CA ALA A 20 6.56 -4.03 1.38
C ALA A 20 5.72 -3.81 2.64
N PHE A 21 4.40 -4.00 2.54
CA PHE A 21 3.47 -3.95 3.68
C PHE A 21 3.81 -4.98 4.74
N TRP A 22 4.06 -6.23 4.31
CA TRP A 22 4.40 -7.32 5.21
C TRP A 22 5.76 -7.10 5.89
N LEU A 23 6.78 -6.67 5.15
CA LEU A 23 8.09 -6.34 5.71
C LEU A 23 8.01 -5.20 6.72
N ALA A 24 7.21 -4.16 6.44
CA ALA A 24 6.95 -3.10 7.40
C ALA A 24 6.27 -3.64 8.67
N ASN A 25 5.27 -4.52 8.53
CA ASN A 25 4.63 -5.18 9.67
C ASN A 25 5.62 -6.03 10.48
N PHE A 26 6.46 -6.80 9.79
CA PHE A 26 7.49 -7.62 10.40
C PHE A 26 8.48 -6.75 11.20
N ALA A 27 9.01 -5.68 10.61
CA ALA A 27 9.91 -4.75 11.28
C ALA A 27 9.26 -4.11 12.53
N ILE A 28 8.01 -3.64 12.42
CA ILE A 28 7.25 -3.10 13.56
C ILE A 28 7.09 -4.16 14.65
N SER A 29 6.76 -5.40 14.28
CA SER A 29 6.52 -6.50 15.23
C SER A 29 7.72 -6.85 16.11
N ARG A 30 8.93 -6.46 15.69
CA ARG A 30 10.19 -6.64 16.43
C ARG A 30 10.45 -5.53 17.47
N THR A 31 9.67 -4.46 17.46
CA THR A 31 9.80 -3.37 18.43
C THR A 31 9.15 -3.74 19.77
N SER A 32 9.68 -3.20 20.87
CA SER A 32 9.09 -3.34 22.21
C SER A 32 7.66 -2.79 22.26
N PHE A 33 7.40 -1.66 21.61
CA PHE A 33 6.06 -1.06 21.49
C PHE A 33 5.03 -2.03 20.90
N ALA A 34 5.41 -2.80 19.87
CA ALA A 34 4.52 -3.77 19.26
C ALA A 34 4.35 -5.03 20.13
N ALA A 35 5.35 -5.41 20.93
CA ALA A 35 5.20 -6.51 21.88
C ALA A 35 4.19 -6.15 22.98
N ASP A 36 4.31 -4.95 23.55
CA ASP A 36 3.39 -4.44 24.57
C ASP A 36 1.97 -4.28 24.03
N TYR A 37 1.84 -3.74 22.81
CA TYR A 37 0.55 -3.63 22.11
C TYR A 37 -0.11 -4.99 21.91
N ARG A 38 0.64 -5.99 21.44
CA ARG A 38 0.12 -7.35 21.21
C ARG A 38 -0.29 -8.02 22.52
N ALA A 39 0.50 -7.89 23.57
CA ALA A 39 0.17 -8.43 24.89
C ALA A 39 -1.13 -7.81 25.42
N ALA A 40 -1.27 -6.49 25.30
CA ALA A 40 -2.47 -5.77 25.75
C ALA A 40 -3.73 -6.13 24.95
N MET A 41 -3.59 -6.38 23.65
CA MET A 41 -4.71 -6.71 22.74
C MET A 41 -4.92 -8.23 22.56
N ASN A 42 -4.17 -9.05 23.31
CA ASN A 42 -4.18 -10.52 23.19
C ASN A 42 -3.96 -11.04 21.75
N ILE A 43 -3.04 -10.41 21.02
CA ILE A 43 -2.75 -10.72 19.61
C ILE A 43 -1.61 -11.74 19.53
N SER A 44 -1.93 -12.92 18.97
CA SER A 44 -0.92 -13.96 18.71
C SER A 44 0.05 -13.56 17.59
N TYR A 45 1.34 -13.85 17.79
CA TYR A 45 2.41 -13.39 16.90
C TYR A 45 2.35 -13.99 15.48
N TYR A 46 2.30 -15.32 15.38
CA TYR A 46 2.34 -16.01 14.08
C TYR A 46 1.08 -15.77 13.23
N PRO A 47 -0.14 -15.86 13.77
CA PRO A 47 -1.35 -15.51 13.03
C PRO A 47 -1.33 -14.07 12.50
N MET A 48 -0.89 -13.11 13.33
CA MET A 48 -0.78 -11.71 12.93
C MET A 48 0.15 -11.50 11.72
N LEU A 49 1.30 -12.20 11.68
CA LEU A 49 2.21 -12.12 10.52
C LEU A 49 1.55 -12.65 9.25
N LEU A 50 0.81 -13.76 9.33
CA LEU A 50 0.10 -14.33 8.20
C LEU A 50 -1.04 -13.42 7.72
N GLU A 51 -1.87 -12.94 8.65
CA GLU A 51 -2.96 -11.99 8.37
C GLU A 51 -2.44 -10.71 7.72
N SER A 52 -1.30 -10.19 8.19
CA SER A 52 -0.67 -9.02 7.57
C SER A 52 -0.21 -9.27 6.13
N LEU A 53 0.22 -10.50 5.79
CA LEU A 53 0.61 -10.85 4.44
C LEU A 53 -0.61 -10.84 3.51
N VAL A 54 -1.67 -11.53 3.94
CA VAL A 54 -2.93 -11.62 3.20
C VAL A 54 -3.56 -10.23 3.04
N GLY A 55 -3.65 -9.45 4.13
CA GLY A 55 -4.17 -8.09 4.11
C GLY A 55 -3.36 -7.17 3.20
N GLY A 56 -2.02 -7.27 3.23
CA GLY A 56 -1.14 -6.51 2.36
C GLY A 56 -1.34 -6.82 0.87
N LEU A 57 -1.54 -8.09 0.52
CA LEU A 57 -1.84 -8.51 -0.85
C LEU A 57 -3.21 -8.02 -1.30
N VAL A 58 -4.23 -8.10 -0.44
CA VAL A 58 -5.58 -7.60 -0.76
C VAL A 58 -5.54 -6.09 -0.99
N ILE A 59 -4.99 -5.31 -0.06
CA ILE A 59 -4.87 -3.85 -0.20
C ILE A 59 -4.02 -3.52 -1.44
N GLY A 60 -2.90 -4.22 -1.63
CA GLY A 60 -2.03 -4.05 -2.78
C GLY A 60 -2.73 -4.30 -4.10
N LEU A 61 -3.65 -5.27 -4.17
CA LEU A 61 -4.47 -5.55 -5.35
C LEU A 61 -5.42 -4.39 -5.66
N TRP A 62 -6.15 -3.90 -4.66
CA TRP A 62 -7.05 -2.76 -4.80
C TRP A 62 -6.31 -1.50 -5.25
N VAL A 63 -5.22 -1.13 -4.57
CA VAL A 63 -4.41 0.04 -4.92
C VAL A 63 -3.85 -0.10 -6.33
N SER A 64 -3.27 -1.25 -6.67
CA SER A 64 -2.66 -1.48 -7.99
C SER A 64 -3.68 -1.43 -9.11
N TYR A 65 -4.85 -2.05 -8.90
CA TYR A 65 -5.93 -2.07 -9.89
C TYR A 65 -6.46 -0.65 -10.15
N LEU A 66 -6.79 0.09 -9.09
CA LEU A 66 -7.29 1.46 -9.18
C LEU A 66 -6.24 2.40 -9.80
N LEU A 67 -4.97 2.26 -9.41
CA LEU A 67 -3.87 3.07 -9.96
C LEU A 67 -3.69 2.85 -11.46
N VAL A 68 -3.72 1.60 -11.94
CA VAL A 68 -3.60 1.29 -13.37
C VAL A 68 -4.87 1.70 -14.15
N ARG A 69 -6.06 1.51 -13.56
CA ARG A 69 -7.35 1.81 -14.20
C ARG A 69 -7.62 3.30 -14.32
N PHE A 70 -7.35 4.06 -13.27
CA PHE A 70 -7.66 5.49 -13.17
C PHE A 70 -6.42 6.38 -13.26
N TYR A 71 -5.30 5.85 -13.78
CA TYR A 71 -4.02 6.56 -13.84
C TYR A 71 -4.16 7.99 -14.40
N ASN A 72 -4.90 8.17 -15.49
CA ASN A 72 -5.07 9.47 -16.15
C ASN A 72 -6.10 10.41 -15.49
N ARG A 73 -6.91 9.93 -14.54
CA ARG A 73 -7.92 10.74 -13.85
C ARG A 73 -7.47 11.29 -12.50
N ILE A 74 -6.38 10.78 -11.94
CA ILE A 74 -5.89 11.22 -10.63
C ILE A 74 -5.05 12.50 -10.82
N PRO A 75 -5.34 13.60 -10.09
CA PRO A 75 -4.86 14.96 -10.38
C PRO A 75 -3.34 15.20 -10.18
N PHE A 76 -2.58 14.18 -9.81
CA PHE A 76 -1.13 14.31 -9.56
C PHE A 76 -0.29 13.92 -10.78
N ASN A 77 0.88 14.52 -10.96
CA ASN A 77 1.80 14.15 -12.05
C ASN A 77 2.72 12.96 -11.68
N ASN A 78 2.92 12.73 -10.38
CA ASN A 78 3.81 11.68 -9.88
C ASN A 78 3.04 10.40 -9.49
N PRO A 79 3.36 9.22 -10.07
CA PRO A 79 2.70 7.95 -9.76
C PRO A 79 2.85 7.52 -8.30
N ILE A 80 3.94 7.93 -7.63
CA ILE A 80 4.15 7.71 -6.20
C ILE A 80 3.08 8.44 -5.39
N LEU A 81 2.85 9.72 -5.70
CA LEU A 81 1.88 10.53 -4.97
C LEU A 81 0.44 10.05 -5.21
N LYS A 82 0.12 9.57 -6.41
CA LYS A 82 -1.16 8.90 -6.71
C LYS A 82 -1.38 7.67 -5.82
N SER A 83 -0.37 6.81 -5.77
CA SER A 83 -0.42 5.56 -5.01
C SER A 83 -0.52 5.81 -3.50
N VAL A 84 0.25 6.76 -2.98
CA VAL A 84 0.22 7.16 -1.56
C VAL A 84 -1.13 7.76 -1.20
N LEU A 85 -1.69 8.65 -2.02
CA LEU A 85 -3.02 9.23 -1.75
C LEU A 85 -4.10 8.16 -1.74
N LEU A 86 -4.08 7.26 -2.72
CA LEU A 86 -5.05 6.19 -2.81
C LEU A 86 -4.94 5.21 -1.61
N SER A 87 -3.70 4.89 -1.23
CA SER A 87 -3.42 4.07 -0.04
C SER A 87 -3.84 4.77 1.25
N SER A 88 -3.66 6.09 1.35
CA SER A 88 -4.13 6.90 2.47
C SER A 88 -5.65 6.94 2.57
N LEU A 89 -6.36 6.93 1.44
CA LEU A 89 -7.82 6.88 1.43
C LEU A 89 -8.33 5.52 1.94
N ILE A 90 -7.65 4.44 1.55
CA ILE A 90 -7.89 3.10 2.11
C ILE A 90 -7.56 3.04 3.60
N LEU A 91 -6.49 3.68 4.05
CA LEU A 91 -6.14 3.78 5.48
C LEU A 91 -7.27 4.46 6.28
N VAL A 92 -7.80 5.59 5.79
CA VAL A 92 -8.93 6.28 6.43
C VAL A 92 -10.15 5.36 6.50
N PHE A 93 -10.47 4.67 5.39
CA PHE A 93 -11.56 3.71 5.35
C PHE A 93 -11.38 2.57 6.37
N VAL A 94 -10.22 1.90 6.36
CA VAL A 94 -9.88 0.84 7.33
C VAL A 94 -9.96 1.36 8.75
N THR A 95 -9.46 2.56 9.02
CA THR A 95 -9.49 3.16 10.37
C THR A 95 -10.93 3.39 10.84
N ILE A 96 -11.81 3.91 9.97
CA ILE A 96 -13.23 4.14 10.30
C ILE A 96 -13.97 2.81 10.51
N THR A 97 -13.73 1.81 9.66
CA THR A 97 -14.43 0.51 9.76
C THR A 97 -13.95 -0.31 10.96
N LEU A 98 -12.65 -0.29 11.28
CA LEU A 98 -12.08 -1.09 12.37
C LEU A 98 -12.21 -0.40 13.75
N SER A 99 -12.37 0.92 13.77
CA SER A 99 -12.42 1.73 15.01
C SER A 99 -13.83 2.28 15.28
N GLY A 100 -14.86 1.47 15.01
CA GLY A 100 -16.26 1.86 15.18
C GLY A 100 -16.61 2.39 16.59
N PRO A 101 -17.80 2.99 16.78
CA PRO A 101 -18.19 3.74 17.98
C PRO A 101 -18.12 2.95 19.30
N SER A 102 -18.10 1.62 19.23
CA SER A 102 -18.15 0.70 20.37
C SER A 102 -16.92 0.73 21.27
N SER A 103 -15.77 1.26 20.80
CA SER A 103 -14.57 1.42 21.63
C SER A 103 -14.49 2.73 22.41
N PHE A 104 -15.41 3.67 22.24
CA PHE A 104 -15.27 5.04 22.80
C PHE A 104 -15.75 5.23 24.25
N LEU A 105 -16.30 4.20 24.91
CA LEU A 105 -17.11 4.42 26.12
C LEU A 105 -16.58 3.82 27.44
N THR A 106 -15.40 3.16 27.52
CA THR A 106 -15.12 2.41 28.78
C THR A 106 -13.68 2.34 29.35
N THR A 107 -12.59 2.90 28.77
CA THR A 107 -11.27 2.81 29.49
C THR A 107 -10.23 3.88 29.09
N GLY A 108 -9.51 4.45 30.07
CA GLY A 108 -8.51 5.52 29.90
C GLY A 108 -7.25 5.19 29.08
N ASN A 109 -7.03 3.93 28.69
CA ASN A 109 -5.88 3.49 27.87
C ASN A 109 -6.23 3.25 26.39
N ILE A 110 -7.51 3.40 26.00
CA ILE A 110 -7.98 3.11 24.63
C ILE A 110 -7.33 4.05 23.62
N LEU A 111 -7.21 5.34 23.95
CA LEU A 111 -6.61 6.33 23.06
C LEU A 111 -5.16 5.95 22.71
N ARG A 112 -4.38 5.45 23.68
CA ARG A 112 -2.99 5.03 23.47
C ARG A 112 -2.91 3.88 22.47
N TYR A 113 -3.70 2.82 22.67
CA TYR A 113 -3.68 1.65 21.76
C TYR A 113 -4.29 1.97 20.39
N PHE A 114 -5.29 2.85 20.34
CA PHE A 114 -5.83 3.37 19.09
C PHE A 114 -4.77 4.14 18.30
N ILE A 115 -4.03 5.05 18.95
CA ILE A 115 -2.94 5.79 18.32
C ILE A 115 -1.85 4.83 17.86
N LEU A 116 -1.41 3.88 18.69
CA LEU A 116 -0.40 2.89 18.32
C LEU A 116 -0.84 2.04 17.11
N GLY A 117 -2.06 1.50 17.13
CA GLY A 117 -2.60 0.72 16.02
C GLY A 117 -2.71 1.54 14.74
N THR A 118 -3.16 2.79 14.85
CA THR A 118 -3.21 3.74 13.72
C THR A 118 -1.83 4.02 13.17
N SER A 119 -0.84 4.32 14.02
CA SER A 119 0.55 4.56 13.62
C SER A 119 1.16 3.35 12.91
N PHE A 120 0.93 2.13 13.39
CA PHE A 120 1.39 0.91 12.71
C PHE A 120 0.77 0.77 11.31
N ASN A 121 -0.52 1.04 11.18
CA ASN A 121 -1.20 1.02 9.89
C ASN A 121 -0.71 2.12 8.95
N VAL A 122 -0.46 3.33 9.45
CA VAL A 122 0.14 4.44 8.67
C VAL A 122 1.46 4.01 8.06
N ILE A 123 2.37 3.43 8.85
CA ILE A 123 3.69 3.00 8.38
C ILE A 123 3.55 1.91 7.32
N ARG A 124 2.76 0.87 7.59
CA ARG A 124 2.56 -0.28 6.68
C ARG A 124 1.95 0.14 5.35
N ILE A 125 0.88 0.94 5.38
CA ILE A 125 0.16 1.38 4.19
C ILE A 125 0.99 2.39 3.38
N THR A 126 1.77 3.24 4.06
CA THR A 126 2.72 4.15 3.39
C THR A 126 3.80 3.36 2.65
N ALA A 127 4.39 2.34 3.29
CA ALA A 127 5.39 1.48 2.66
C ALA A 127 4.83 0.78 1.40
N LEU A 128 3.61 0.25 1.49
CA LEU A 128 2.87 -0.32 0.35
C LEU A 128 2.70 0.69 -0.79
N GLY A 129 2.19 1.88 -0.46
CA GLY A 129 1.92 2.93 -1.43
C GLY A 129 3.17 3.41 -2.16
N ILE A 130 4.28 3.61 -1.43
CA ILE A 130 5.58 4.00 -2.00
C ILE A 130 6.11 2.90 -2.93
N ALA A 131 6.08 1.64 -2.50
CA ALA A 131 6.62 0.53 -3.27
C ALA A 131 5.85 0.33 -4.60
N ILE A 132 4.51 0.34 -4.55
CA ILE A 132 3.65 0.32 -5.74
C ILE A 132 3.95 1.52 -6.63
N GLY A 133 4.01 2.72 -6.07
CA GLY A 133 4.26 3.95 -6.79
C GLY A 133 5.59 3.97 -7.54
N PHE A 134 6.65 3.50 -6.90
CA PHE A 134 8.00 3.42 -7.47
C PHE A 134 8.07 2.42 -8.64
N VAL A 135 7.53 1.21 -8.45
CA VAL A 135 7.50 0.20 -9.51
C VAL A 135 6.59 0.64 -10.65
N CYS A 136 5.45 1.27 -10.35
CA CYS A 136 4.56 1.83 -11.36
C CYS A 136 5.27 2.91 -12.19
N LYS A 137 6.02 3.82 -11.55
CA LYS A 137 6.87 4.81 -12.23
C LYS A 137 7.84 4.14 -13.20
N LYS A 138 8.53 3.09 -12.74
CA LYS A 138 9.49 2.33 -13.56
C LYS A 138 8.79 1.67 -14.77
N GLN A 139 7.62 1.05 -14.55
CA GLN A 139 6.84 0.41 -15.61
C GLN A 139 6.29 1.42 -16.64
N TYR A 140 5.90 2.63 -16.24
CA TYR A 140 5.46 3.69 -17.15
C TYR A 140 6.63 4.38 -17.86
N SER A 141 7.75 4.57 -17.16
CA SER A 141 8.95 5.17 -17.74
C SER A 141 9.60 4.26 -18.77
N ALA A 142 9.54 2.94 -18.62
CA ALA A 142 10.04 1.98 -19.62
C ALA A 142 9.25 1.99 -20.95
N ILE A 143 8.06 2.60 -20.99
CA ILE A 143 7.21 2.66 -22.20
C ILE A 143 7.49 3.94 -23.02
N LYS A 144 7.95 5.02 -22.38
CA LYS A 144 8.29 6.28 -23.06
C LYS A 144 9.55 6.25 -23.96
N PRO A 145 10.64 5.51 -23.66
CA PRO A 145 11.85 5.54 -24.48
C PRO A 145 11.70 4.82 -25.83
N SER A 146 10.73 3.90 -25.96
CA SER A 146 10.52 3.13 -27.19
C SER A 146 9.76 3.87 -28.29
N VAL A 147 9.25 5.08 -28.05
CA VAL A 147 8.50 5.87 -29.05
C VAL A 147 9.37 6.98 -29.69
N VAL A 148 10.60 7.20 -29.22
CA VAL A 148 11.46 8.32 -29.68
C VAL A 148 12.59 7.88 -30.63
N ILE A 149 12.72 6.58 -30.94
CA ILE A 149 13.78 6.09 -31.85
C ILE A 149 13.18 5.52 -33.13
N THR A 150 12.47 6.35 -33.90
CA THR A 150 12.32 6.19 -35.35
C THR A 150 12.09 7.55 -35.99
N THR A 151 13.09 8.44 -35.93
CA THR A 151 13.21 9.48 -36.96
C THR A 151 14.16 8.91 -38.01
N PRO A 152 13.73 8.68 -39.27
CA PRO A 152 14.65 8.25 -40.30
C PRO A 152 15.67 9.36 -40.52
N ALA A 153 16.91 8.93 -40.70
CA ALA A 153 18.03 9.75 -41.13
C ALA A 153 17.68 10.52 -42.40
N GLY A 154 18.32 11.67 -42.55
CA GLY A 154 18.08 12.64 -43.61
C GLY A 154 18.13 12.06 -45.03
N LEU A 155 17.46 12.80 -45.91
CA LEU A 155 17.81 12.87 -47.31
C LEU A 155 17.81 14.35 -47.68
N GLU A 156 18.99 14.78 -48.11
CA GLU A 156 19.22 15.94 -48.98
C GLU A 156 18.42 15.81 -50.29
#